data_AF-A0A6F9AUI8-F1
#
_entry.id   AF-A0A6F9AUI8-F1
#
_cell.length_a   1.000
_cell.length_b   1.000
_cell.length_c   1.000
_cell.angle_alpha   90.00
_cell.angle_beta   90.00
_cell.angle_gamma   90.00
#
_symmetry.space_group_name_H-M   'P 1'
#
loop_
_entity.id
_entity.type
_entity.pdbx_description
1 polymer ?
#
loop_
_entity_poly.entity_id
_entity_poly.type
_entity_poly.pdbx_seq_one_letter_code
_entity_poly.pdbx_strand_id
1 'polypeptide(L)'
;PPGVAPSQVVVLDEVRERLPELPSVRRQRLVETYGILPEHSFTLVNEDGLMDYFEAVARETKAGPRKVIGWVMNELQGLLHQQNLSELWKTPGKTAQQIVKEQDLGMVNDSTEIHRICQKVVDSHPDQVQAIRGGNKKVLNKLMGLVQKETKGRADPVLIRAILEEKTS
;
A
#
# COMPACT_ATOMS: atom_id res chain seq x y z
N PRO A 1 -2.30 7.87 -58.79
CA PRO A 1 -3.64 8.01 -58.18
C PRO A 1 -3.88 9.44 -57.69
N PRO A 2 -4.92 10.14 -58.19
CA PRO A 2 -5.30 11.46 -57.68
C PRO A 2 -6.08 11.24 -56.38
N GLY A 3 -5.56 11.66 -55.23
CA GLY A 3 -6.16 11.23 -53.97
C GLY A 3 -5.58 11.82 -52.70
N VAL A 4 -5.35 13.13 -52.63
CA VAL A 4 -5.31 13.82 -51.34
C VAL A 4 -6.07 15.13 -51.46
N ALA A 5 -7.25 15.20 -50.86
CA ALA A 5 -8.02 16.43 -50.71
C ALA A 5 -7.32 17.36 -49.70
N PRO A 6 -7.20 18.67 -49.98
CA PRO A 6 -6.55 19.62 -49.08
C PRO A 6 -7.55 20.09 -48.03
N SER A 7 -7.78 19.30 -46.97
CA SER A 7 -8.65 19.74 -45.88
C SER A 7 -8.34 19.05 -44.55
N GLN A 8 -7.10 19.11 -44.09
CA GLN A 8 -6.77 18.99 -42.67
C GLN A 8 -5.54 19.85 -42.36
N VAL A 9 -5.67 21.16 -42.52
CA VAL A 9 -4.81 22.09 -41.77
C VAL A 9 -5.37 22.08 -40.36
N VAL A 10 -4.85 21.19 -39.51
CA VAL A 10 -5.09 21.25 -38.08
C VAL A 10 -4.42 22.54 -37.60
N VAL A 11 -5.22 23.49 -37.11
CA VAL A 11 -4.73 24.72 -36.49
C VAL A 11 -3.92 24.30 -35.27
N LEU A 12 -2.59 24.28 -35.41
CA LEU A 12 -1.63 23.83 -34.38
C LEU A 12 -1.82 24.54 -33.03
N ASP A 13 -2.40 25.75 -33.05
CA ASP A 13 -2.61 26.57 -31.87
C ASP A 13 -3.76 26.04 -30.99
N GLU A 14 -4.85 25.51 -31.55
CA GLU A 14 -5.98 24.96 -30.77
C GLU A 14 -5.64 23.62 -30.10
N VAL A 15 -4.74 22.83 -30.71
CA VAL A 15 -4.25 21.58 -30.11
C VAL A 15 -3.32 21.89 -28.94
N ARG A 16 -2.50 22.94 -29.05
CA ARG A 16 -1.56 23.35 -28.00
C ARG A 16 -2.25 23.71 -26.68
N GLU A 17 -3.42 24.36 -26.74
CA GLU A 17 -4.16 24.76 -25.54
C GLU A 17 -4.83 23.58 -24.80
N ARG A 18 -5.04 22.45 -25.49
CA ARG A 18 -5.68 21.24 -24.92
C ARG A 18 -4.67 20.18 -24.49
N LEU A 19 -3.39 20.33 -24.83
CA LEU A 19 -2.37 19.37 -24.45
C LEU A 19 -2.04 19.53 -22.96
N PRO A 20 -2.14 18.45 -22.16
CA PRO A 20 -1.70 18.50 -20.78
C PRO A 20 -0.21 18.80 -20.70
N GLU A 21 0.20 19.42 -19.60
CA GLU A 21 1.61 19.67 -19.33
C GLU A 21 2.43 18.37 -19.40
N LEU A 22 3.57 18.42 -20.09
CA LEU A 22 4.47 17.28 -20.19
C LEU A 22 4.93 16.84 -18.78
N PRO A 23 5.02 15.53 -18.49
CA PRO A 23 5.43 15.05 -17.17
C PRO A 23 6.76 15.62 -16.68
N SER A 24 7.73 15.84 -17.59
CA SER A 24 9.01 16.45 -17.25
C SER A 24 8.88 17.90 -16.76
N VAL A 25 8.04 18.69 -17.42
CA VAL A 25 7.78 20.10 -17.08
C VAL A 25 7.05 20.17 -15.74
N ARG A 26 6.03 19.31 -15.55
CA ARG A 26 5.31 19.21 -14.28
C ARG A 26 6.25 18.88 -13.12
N ARG A 27 7.14 17.90 -13.30
CA ARG A 27 8.15 17.53 -12.29
C ARG A 27 9.09 18.68 -11.95
N GLN A 28 9.57 19.41 -12.95
CA GLN A 28 10.43 20.57 -12.73
C GLN A 28 9.69 21.65 -11.92
N ARG A 29 8.44 21.98 -12.30
CA ARG A 29 7.61 22.93 -11.56
C ARG A 29 7.44 22.53 -10.10
N LEU A 30 7.22 21.24 -9.81
CA LEU A 30 7.08 20.75 -8.44
C LEU A 30 8.35 20.95 -7.61
N VAL A 31 9.52 20.68 -8.19
CA VAL A 31 10.82 20.93 -7.54
C VAL A 31 10.99 22.41 -7.22
N GLU A 32 10.68 23.29 -8.17
CA GLU A 32 10.80 24.74 -8.00
C GLU A 32 9.79 25.30 -6.97
N THR A 33 8.54 24.82 -7.02
CA THR A 33 7.44 25.33 -6.17
C THR A 33 7.58 24.86 -4.72
N TYR A 34 7.92 23.59 -4.51
CA TYR A 34 7.90 22.97 -3.19
C TYR A 34 9.30 22.72 -2.61
N GLY A 35 10.37 22.98 -3.36
CA GLY A 35 11.75 22.73 -2.93
C GLY A 35 12.02 21.25 -2.65
N ILE A 36 11.27 20.35 -3.30
CA ILE A 36 11.39 18.89 -3.14
C ILE A 36 12.50 18.34 -4.03
N LEU A 37 12.96 17.13 -3.73
CA LEU A 37 13.99 16.47 -4.54
C LEU A 37 13.41 16.00 -5.89
N PRO A 38 14.20 16.04 -6.99
CA PRO A 38 13.77 15.54 -8.30
C PRO A 38 13.30 14.08 -8.30
N GLU A 39 13.88 13.24 -7.44
CA GLU A 39 13.47 11.85 -7.26
C GLU A 39 12.03 11.73 -6.72
N HIS A 40 11.63 12.60 -5.80
CA HIS A 40 10.27 12.59 -5.23
C HIS A 40 9.24 13.14 -6.21
N SER A 41 9.61 14.13 -7.03
CA SER A 41 8.70 14.68 -8.04
C SER A 41 8.32 13.62 -9.09
N PHE A 42 9.22 12.66 -9.37
CA PHE A 42 8.89 11.51 -10.21
C PHE A 42 7.77 10.67 -9.63
N THR A 43 7.86 10.26 -8.36
CA THR A 43 6.82 9.45 -7.73
C THR A 43 5.49 10.21 -7.63
N LEU A 44 5.50 11.49 -7.25
CA LEU A 44 4.28 12.30 -7.15
C LEU A 44 3.52 12.45 -8.47
N VAL A 45 4.24 12.46 -9.60
CA VAL A 45 3.62 12.61 -10.93
C VAL A 45 3.13 11.28 -11.50
N ASN A 46 3.70 10.15 -11.07
CA ASN A 46 3.37 8.83 -11.61
C ASN A 46 2.40 8.02 -10.73
N GLU A 47 2.24 8.37 -9.45
CA GLU A 47 1.29 7.72 -8.54
C GLU A 47 -0.02 8.51 -8.46
N ASP A 48 -1.11 7.87 -8.84
CA ASP A 48 -2.44 8.47 -8.82
C ASP A 48 -2.86 8.90 -7.41
N GLY A 49 -3.35 10.13 -7.29
CA GLY A 49 -3.87 10.72 -6.04
C GLY A 49 -2.83 11.07 -4.97
N LEU A 50 -1.56 10.65 -5.15
CA LEU A 50 -0.50 10.94 -4.19
C LEU A 50 -0.15 12.43 -4.12
N MET A 51 -0.22 13.14 -5.24
CA MET A 51 -0.01 14.59 -5.29
C MET A 51 -1.07 15.34 -4.47
N ASP A 52 -2.35 15.02 -4.69
CA ASP A 52 -3.45 15.66 -3.97
C ASP A 52 -3.36 15.39 -2.46
N TYR A 53 -2.96 14.17 -2.09
CA TYR A 53 -2.71 13.80 -0.71
C TYR A 53 -1.54 14.59 -0.10
N PHE A 54 -0.41 14.70 -0.81
CA PHE A 54 0.73 15.49 -0.38
C PHE A 54 0.34 16.96 -0.15
N GLU A 55 -0.41 17.57 -1.08
CA GLU A 55 -0.86 18.96 -0.96
C GLU A 55 -1.83 19.15 0.21
N ALA A 56 -2.75 18.19 0.42
CA ALA A 56 -3.66 18.21 1.56
C ALA A 56 -2.90 18.18 2.88
N VAL A 57 -1.93 17.29 3.05
CA VAL A 57 -1.11 17.22 4.27
C VAL A 57 -0.27 18.49 4.45
N ALA A 58 0.35 18.99 3.38
CA ALA A 58 1.17 20.20 3.41
C ALA A 58 0.37 21.45 3.82
N ARG A 59 -0.93 21.50 3.51
CA ARG A 59 -1.82 22.60 3.93
C ARG A 59 -2.21 22.54 5.40
N GLU A 60 -2.43 21.35 5.95
CA GLU A 60 -2.90 21.16 7.33
C GLU A 60 -1.76 21.20 8.38
N THR A 61 -0.52 21.04 7.93
CA THR A 61 0.65 21.00 8.82
C THR A 61 1.45 22.29 8.82
N LYS A 62 2.16 22.55 9.92
CA LYS A 62 3.17 23.63 10.00
C LYS A 62 4.52 23.22 9.40
N ALA A 63 4.69 21.95 9.06
CA ALA A 63 5.92 21.45 8.46
C ALA A 63 6.07 21.92 7.00
N GLY A 64 7.28 22.29 6.61
CA GLY A 64 7.56 22.71 5.23
C GLY A 64 7.39 21.55 4.23
N PRO A 65 7.08 21.84 2.94
CA PRO A 65 6.76 20.82 1.93
C PRO A 65 7.82 19.72 1.78
N ARG A 66 9.11 20.08 1.87
CA ARG A 66 10.22 19.12 1.83
C ARG A 66 10.16 18.08 2.96
N LYS A 67 9.77 18.50 4.15
CA LYS A 67 9.64 17.60 5.31
C LYS A 67 8.40 16.72 5.16
N VAL A 68 7.31 17.27 4.63
CA VAL A 68 6.08 16.52 4.36
C VAL A 68 6.31 15.43 3.33
N ILE A 69 6.96 15.73 2.19
CA ILE A 69 7.21 14.70 1.18
C ILE A 69 8.17 13.63 1.68
N GLY A 70 9.20 14.00 2.44
CA GLY A 70 10.08 13.02 3.07
C GLY A 70 9.32 12.08 4.00
N TRP A 71 8.39 12.63 4.77
CA TRP A 71 7.51 11.85 5.65
C TRP A 71 6.56 10.91 4.89
N VAL A 72 5.96 11.41 3.81
CA VAL A 72 5.07 10.62 2.94
C VAL A 72 5.84 9.45 2.33
N MET A 73 7.04 9.69 1.80
CA MET A 73 7.82 8.70 1.07
C MET A 73 8.42 7.62 1.96
N ASN A 74 8.81 7.93 3.20
CA ASN A 74 9.51 6.98 4.06
C ASN A 74 8.60 6.38 5.14
N GLU A 75 8.00 7.22 5.99
CA GLU A 75 7.24 6.76 7.16
C GLU A 75 5.84 6.32 6.79
N LEU A 76 5.08 7.16 6.06
CA LEU A 76 3.70 6.84 5.73
C LEU A 76 3.62 5.59 4.84
N GLN A 77 4.39 5.54 3.75
CA GLN A 77 4.43 4.35 2.89
C GLN A 77 4.78 3.08 3.66
N GLY A 78 5.75 3.15 4.58
CA GLY A 78 6.09 2.02 5.45
C GLY A 78 4.92 1.54 6.31
N LEU A 79 4.20 2.47 6.95
CA LEU A 79 3.03 2.15 7.78
C LEU A 79 1.89 1.57 6.94
N LEU A 80 1.63 2.12 5.75
CA LEU A 80 0.57 1.62 4.88
C LEU A 80 0.88 0.25 4.32
N HIS A 81 2.13 -0.04 3.96
CA HIS A 81 2.52 -1.38 3.54
C HIS A 81 2.34 -2.41 4.66
N GLN A 82 2.67 -2.07 5.91
CA GLN A 82 2.46 -2.98 7.06
C GLN A 82 0.99 -3.32 7.28
N GLN A 83 0.09 -2.40 6.94
CA GLN A 83 -1.35 -2.55 7.16
C GLN A 83 -2.12 -2.95 5.88
N ASN A 84 -1.43 -3.25 4.77
CA ASN A 84 -2.03 -3.49 3.45
C ASN A 84 -2.95 -2.34 2.98
N LEU A 85 -2.59 -1.10 3.30
CA LEU A 85 -3.35 0.13 3.04
C LEU A 85 -2.68 1.05 1.98
N SER A 86 -1.81 0.51 1.12
CA SER A 86 -1.07 1.30 0.11
C SER A 86 -1.96 2.09 -0.85
N GLU A 87 -3.22 1.70 -0.99
CA GLU A 87 -4.16 2.31 -1.93
C GLU A 87 -4.90 3.52 -1.33
N LEU A 88 -4.62 3.93 -0.08
CA LEU A 88 -5.36 5.01 0.61
C LEU A 88 -5.35 6.33 -0.18
N TRP A 89 -4.21 6.72 -0.75
CA TRP A 89 -4.11 7.97 -1.50
C TRP A 89 -4.69 7.88 -2.92
N LYS A 90 -4.94 6.67 -3.46
CA LYS A 90 -5.54 6.50 -4.80
C LYS A 90 -7.03 6.81 -4.83
N THR A 91 -7.67 6.91 -3.66
CA THR A 91 -9.10 7.21 -3.57
C THR A 91 -9.35 8.53 -2.87
N PRO A 92 -9.19 9.67 -3.58
CA PRO A 92 -9.44 10.98 -3.01
C PRO A 92 -10.86 11.09 -2.44
N GLY A 93 -10.98 11.58 -1.22
CA GLY A 93 -12.26 11.80 -0.53
C GLY A 93 -12.81 10.62 0.29
N LYS A 94 -12.16 9.44 0.26
CA LYS A 94 -12.52 8.34 1.17
C LYS A 94 -11.74 8.43 2.48
N THR A 95 -12.44 8.21 3.59
CA THR A 95 -11.80 8.11 4.90
C THR A 95 -11.09 6.77 5.05
N ALA A 96 -10.08 6.70 5.93
CA ALA A 96 -9.40 5.45 6.25
C ALA A 96 -10.39 4.34 6.68
N GLN A 97 -11.45 4.72 7.40
CA GLN A 97 -12.51 3.79 7.82
C GLN A 97 -13.30 3.21 6.63
N GLN A 98 -13.62 4.02 5.63
CA GLN A 98 -14.32 3.55 4.42
C GLN A 98 -13.45 2.56 3.65
N ILE A 99 -12.15 2.84 3.53
CA ILE A 99 -11.23 1.96 2.80
C ILE A 99 -11.04 0.64 3.55
N VAL A 100 -10.92 0.66 4.87
CA VAL A 100 -10.86 -0.57 5.69
C VAL A 100 -12.10 -1.44 5.48
N LYS A 101 -13.30 -0.83 5.42
CA LYS A 101 -14.56 -1.55 5.22
C LYS A 101 -14.70 -2.11 3.80
N GLU A 102 -14.33 -1.33 2.78
CA GLU A 102 -14.48 -1.74 1.37
C GLU A 102 -13.44 -2.76 0.93
N GLN A 103 -12.21 -2.68 1.47
CA GLN A 103 -11.11 -3.59 1.12
C GLN A 103 -11.03 -4.81 2.06
N ASP A 104 -12.01 -4.99 2.95
CA ASP A 104 -12.05 -6.06 3.96
C ASP A 104 -10.74 -6.14 4.79
N LEU A 105 -10.15 -4.99 5.11
CA LEU A 105 -8.86 -4.90 5.81
C LEU A 105 -9.01 -4.93 7.34
N GLY A 106 -10.23 -5.14 7.85
CA GLY A 106 -10.48 -5.30 9.27
C GLY A 106 -9.76 -6.51 9.86
N MET A 107 -9.48 -6.47 11.17
CA MET A 107 -8.99 -7.64 11.87
C MET A 107 -10.02 -8.76 11.80
N VAL A 108 -9.56 -9.96 11.45
CA VAL A 108 -10.32 -11.19 11.61
C VAL A 108 -10.44 -11.42 13.12
N ASN A 109 -11.63 -11.18 13.65
CA ASN A 109 -11.96 -11.43 15.06
C ASN A 109 -12.75 -12.73 15.26
N ASP A 110 -13.07 -13.43 14.18
CA ASP A 110 -13.73 -14.73 14.25
C ASP A 110 -12.73 -15.78 14.75
N SER A 111 -12.84 -16.09 16.05
CA SER A 111 -12.02 -17.09 16.70
C SER A 111 -12.15 -18.45 16.00
N THR A 112 -13.34 -18.85 15.53
CA THR A 112 -13.56 -20.14 14.86
C THR A 112 -12.79 -20.21 13.55
N GLU A 113 -12.77 -19.12 12.77
CA GLU A 113 -11.98 -19.05 11.55
C GLU A 113 -10.47 -19.13 11.81
N ILE A 114 -9.97 -18.41 12.81
CA ILE A 114 -8.55 -18.45 13.20
C ILE A 114 -8.16 -19.88 13.64
N HIS A 115 -9.00 -20.55 14.43
CA HIS A 115 -8.78 -21.94 14.83
C HIS A 115 -8.70 -22.88 13.62
N ARG A 116 -9.59 -22.70 12.63
CA ARG A 116 -9.59 -23.50 11.40
C ARG A 116 -8.32 -23.28 10.58
N ILE A 117 -7.86 -22.04 10.45
CA ILE A 117 -6.61 -21.71 9.74
C ILE A 117 -5.40 -22.32 10.48
N CYS A 118 -5.31 -22.13 11.80
CA CYS A 118 -4.25 -22.74 12.60
C CYS A 118 -4.23 -24.27 12.45
N GLN A 119 -5.40 -24.92 12.50
CA GLN A 119 -5.50 -26.36 12.31
C GLN A 119 -5.00 -26.79 10.93
N LYS A 120 -5.45 -26.10 9.86
CA LYS A 120 -4.99 -26.37 8.49
C LYS A 120 -3.46 -26.26 8.36
N VAL A 121 -2.85 -25.24 8.96
CA VAL A 121 -1.39 -25.04 8.92
C VAL A 121 -0.66 -26.16 9.67
N VAL A 122 -1.15 -26.55 10.85
CA VAL A 122 -0.60 -27.67 11.65
C VAL A 122 -0.68 -28.99 10.87
N ASP A 123 -1.84 -29.30 10.27
CA ASP A 123 -2.05 -30.53 9.50
C ASP A 123 -1.18 -30.60 8.23
N SER A 124 -0.88 -29.44 7.64
CA SER A 124 -0.04 -29.36 6.43
C SER A 124 1.47 -29.41 6.72
N HIS A 125 1.90 -29.28 7.97
CA HIS A 125 3.31 -29.21 8.36
C HIS A 125 3.65 -30.14 9.55
N PRO A 126 3.43 -31.46 9.40
CA PRO A 126 3.61 -32.42 10.50
C PRO A 126 5.07 -32.51 10.99
N ASP A 127 6.04 -32.26 10.12
CA ASP A 127 7.47 -32.17 10.44
C ASP A 127 7.77 -31.06 11.45
N GLN A 128 7.12 -29.90 11.28
CA GLN A 128 7.27 -28.76 12.19
C GLN A 128 6.63 -29.05 13.54
N VAL A 129 5.47 -29.71 13.56
CA VAL A 129 4.79 -30.14 14.79
C VAL A 129 5.64 -31.13 15.58
N GLN A 130 6.23 -32.11 14.91
CA GLN A 130 7.14 -33.07 15.55
C GLN A 130 8.39 -32.38 16.13
N ALA A 131 8.96 -31.40 15.42
CA ALA A 131 10.10 -30.64 15.91
C ALA A 131 9.75 -29.80 17.16
N ILE A 132 8.54 -29.25 17.24
CA ILE A 132 8.06 -28.52 18.42
C ILE A 132 7.91 -29.47 19.62
N ARG A 133 7.30 -30.63 19.41
CA ARG A 133 7.18 -31.69 20.44
C ARG A 133 8.53 -32.22 20.89
N GLY A 134 9.52 -32.26 20.00
CA GLY A 134 10.92 -32.58 20.30
C GLY A 134 11.68 -31.48 21.07
N GLY A 135 11.01 -30.38 21.44
CA GLY A 135 11.57 -29.29 22.26
C GLY A 135 12.07 -28.08 21.46
N ASN A 136 12.02 -28.10 20.12
CA ASN A 136 12.48 -26.98 19.30
C ASN A 136 11.40 -25.90 19.14
N LYS A 137 11.17 -25.14 20.22
CA LYS A 137 10.18 -24.05 20.26
C LYS A 137 10.41 -22.93 19.23
N LYS A 138 11.60 -22.83 18.63
CA LYS A 138 11.86 -21.85 17.55
C LYS A 138 11.04 -22.13 16.30
N VAL A 139 10.64 -23.39 16.09
CA VAL A 139 9.82 -23.80 14.93
C VAL A 139 8.40 -23.25 15.02
N LEU A 140 7.89 -22.98 16.22
CA LEU A 140 6.60 -22.31 16.42
C LEU A 140 6.53 -20.95 15.70
N ASN A 141 7.63 -20.19 15.70
CA ASN A 141 7.69 -18.90 14.99
C ASN A 141 7.53 -19.07 13.47
N LYS A 142 7.93 -20.22 12.90
CA LYS A 142 7.70 -20.52 11.48
C LYS A 142 6.23 -20.78 11.20
N LEU A 143 5.56 -21.60 12.03
CA LEU A 143 4.12 -21.84 11.92
C LEU A 143 3.32 -20.55 12.10
N MET A 144 3.70 -19.69 13.04
CA MET A 144 3.10 -18.37 13.21
C MET A 144 3.20 -17.53 11.94
N GLY A 145 4.37 -17.52 11.28
CA GLY A 145 4.56 -16.82 10.01
C GLY A 145 3.66 -17.36 8.89
N LEU A 146 3.43 -18.67 8.84
CA LEU A 146 2.52 -19.30 7.87
C LEU A 146 1.06 -18.93 8.14
N VAL A 147 0.62 -18.96 9.40
CA VAL A 147 -0.74 -18.53 9.79
C VAL A 147 -0.95 -17.04 9.50
N GLN A 148 0.03 -16.19 9.81
CA GLN A 148 0.00 -14.77 9.46
C GLN A 148 -0.10 -14.56 7.96
N LYS A 149 0.61 -15.34 7.15
CA LYS A 149 0.53 -15.27 5.69
C LYS A 149 -0.86 -15.65 5.19
N GLU A 150 -1.44 -16.73 5.70
CA GLU A 150 -2.79 -17.19 5.32
C GLU A 150 -3.88 -16.16 5.72
N THR A 151 -3.71 -15.51 6.87
CA THR A 151 -4.62 -14.46 7.37
C THR A 151 -4.31 -13.07 6.78
N LYS A 152 -3.26 -12.95 5.95
CA LYS A 152 -2.74 -11.67 5.42
C LYS A 152 -2.39 -10.65 6.51
N GLY A 153 -1.91 -11.11 7.66
CA GLY A 153 -1.59 -10.27 8.81
C GLY A 153 -2.82 -9.74 9.56
N ARG A 154 -4.03 -10.17 9.20
CA ARG A 154 -5.28 -9.66 9.78
C ARG A 154 -5.71 -10.38 11.06
N ALA A 155 -4.91 -11.28 11.61
CA ALA A 155 -5.24 -12.01 12.83
C ALA A 155 -4.24 -11.70 13.96
N ASP A 156 -4.73 -11.68 15.20
CA ASP A 156 -3.95 -11.34 16.39
C ASP A 156 -2.80 -12.36 16.61
N PRO A 157 -1.52 -11.93 16.60
CA PRO A 157 -0.38 -12.80 16.84
C PRO A 157 -0.41 -13.51 18.20
N VAL A 158 -1.00 -12.89 19.23
CA VAL A 158 -1.08 -13.45 20.58
C VAL A 158 -2.05 -14.64 20.58
N LEU A 159 -3.22 -14.46 19.96
CA LEU A 159 -4.21 -15.53 19.80
C LEU A 159 -3.68 -16.67 18.94
N ILE A 160 -3.03 -16.35 17.80
CA ILE A 160 -2.42 -17.36 16.93
C ILE A 160 -1.41 -18.21 17.71
N ARG A 161 -0.54 -17.58 18.49
CA ARG A 161 0.45 -18.27 19.31
C ARG A 161 -0.22 -19.23 20.30
N ALA A 162 -1.21 -18.77 21.05
CA ALA A 162 -1.92 -19.59 22.02
C ALA A 162 -2.57 -20.83 21.37
N ILE A 163 -3.25 -20.65 20.24
CA ILE A 163 -3.90 -21.75 19.51
C ILE A 163 -2.87 -22.75 18.97
N LEU A 164 -1.74 -22.27 18.43
CA LEU A 164 -0.69 -23.15 17.93
C LEU A 164 0.00 -23.91 19.05
N GLU A 165 0.24 -23.29 20.21
CA GLU A 165 0.80 -23.96 21.39
C GLU A 165 -0.12 -25.06 21.91
N GLU A 166 -1.44 -24.83 21.95
CA GLU A 166 -2.42 -25.86 22.30
C GLU A 166 -2.41 -27.04 21.31
N LYS A 167 -2.34 -26.75 20.01
CA LYS A 167 -2.40 -27.77 18.95
C LYS A 167 -1.09 -28.55 18.76
N THR A 168 0.04 -27.99 19.19
CA THR A 168 1.38 -28.58 18.99
C THR A 168 2.04 -29.07 20.27
N SER A 169 1.37 -28.91 21.41
CA SER A 169 1.72 -29.61 22.65
C SER A 169 1.59 -31.13 22.54
#